data_AF-A0A8S3W7D9-F1
#
_entry.id   AF-A0A8S3W7D9-F1
#
_cell.length_a   1.000
_cell.length_b   1.000
_cell.length_c   1.000
_cell.angle_alpha   90.00
_cell.angle_beta   90.00
_cell.angle_gamma   90.00
#
_symmetry.space_group_name_H-M   'P 1'
#
loop_
_entity.id
_entity.type
_entity.pdbx_description
1 polymer ?
#
loop_
_entity_poly.entity_id
_entity_poly.type
_entity_poly.pdbx_seq_one_letter_code
_entity_poly.pdbx_strand_id
1 'polypeptide(L)'
;MGRIDFQFQFNLASVKDNCYSAELIYNMLKGKRNYLYFVFLRSVLNDVQTAIKSFESENSNPLKLLNTLTTLIESVSQRILMPRPVNRNLLDPITDRDINPRPYLGYMFETAQHNLDSEILNAIRQHCSTFLLQLLKELQQRLPDNYKQLESMALLSPEEAIKQIKSNIIIEVAEILGVTPEIIDKIMQQWHILHI
;
A
#
# COMPACT_ATOMS: atom_id res chain seq x y z
N MET A 1 -8.14 -15.10 12.84
CA MET A 1 -9.58 -15.32 12.60
C MET A 1 -9.79 -16.16 11.35
N GLY A 2 -10.30 -17.38 11.49
CA GLY A 2 -10.60 -18.28 10.36
C GLY A 2 -11.99 -18.01 9.77
N ARG A 3 -12.23 -18.44 8.52
CA ARG A 3 -13.54 -18.39 7.83
C ARG A 3 -14.69 -18.93 8.68
N ILE A 4 -14.39 -19.93 9.51
CA ILE A 4 -15.33 -20.66 10.36
C ILE A 4 -15.85 -19.77 11.49
N ASP A 5 -15.00 -18.92 12.06
CA ASP A 5 -15.36 -18.07 13.21
C ASP A 5 -16.41 -17.01 12.82
N PHE A 6 -16.23 -16.36 11.66
CA PHE A 6 -17.16 -15.35 11.17
C PHE A 6 -18.50 -15.93 10.73
N GLN A 7 -18.50 -17.04 9.99
CA GLN A 7 -19.74 -17.73 9.62
C GLN A 7 -20.52 -18.18 10.86
N PHE A 8 -19.81 -18.69 11.87
CA PHE A 8 -20.42 -19.11 13.12
C PHE A 8 -20.99 -17.93 13.91
N GLN A 9 -20.26 -16.82 14.02
CA GLN A 9 -20.74 -15.60 14.70
C GLN A 9 -21.98 -14.99 14.04
N PHE A 10 -22.00 -14.86 12.70
CA PHE A 10 -23.16 -14.31 12.00
C PHE A 10 -24.36 -15.26 12.03
N ASN A 11 -24.14 -16.58 12.00
CA ASN A 11 -25.22 -17.56 12.21
C ASN A 11 -25.79 -17.50 13.63
N LEU A 12 -24.92 -17.35 14.63
CA LEU A 12 -25.36 -17.17 16.02
C LEU A 12 -26.20 -15.90 16.18
N ALA A 13 -25.77 -14.78 15.59
CA ALA A 13 -26.51 -13.53 15.64
C ALA A 13 -27.84 -13.59 14.85
N SER A 14 -27.90 -14.31 13.73
CA SER A 14 -29.16 -14.48 12.98
C SER A 14 -30.17 -15.31 13.76
N VAL A 15 -29.73 -16.39 14.41
CA VAL A 15 -30.62 -17.30 15.16
C VAL A 15 -31.00 -16.73 16.54
N LYS A 16 -30.06 -16.08 17.22
CA LYS A 16 -30.27 -15.57 18.59
C LYS A 16 -31.03 -14.25 18.61
N ASP A 17 -30.73 -13.35 17.68
CA ASP A 17 -31.26 -11.98 17.68
C ASP A 17 -32.29 -11.75 16.56
N ASN A 18 -32.66 -12.80 15.79
CA ASN A 18 -33.52 -12.70 14.59
C ASN A 18 -33.07 -11.58 13.63
N CYS A 19 -31.75 -11.35 13.55
CA CYS A 19 -31.20 -10.25 12.79
C CYS A 19 -31.14 -10.63 11.30
N TYR A 20 -32.05 -10.06 10.52
CA TYR A 20 -32.12 -10.25 9.07
C TYR A 20 -30.80 -9.91 8.36
N SER A 21 -30.11 -8.85 8.80
CA SER A 21 -28.81 -8.47 8.25
C SER A 21 -27.73 -9.53 8.52
N ALA A 22 -27.75 -10.15 9.70
CA ALA A 22 -26.82 -11.23 10.04
C ALA A 22 -27.09 -12.48 9.21
N GLU A 23 -28.36 -12.79 8.95
CA GLU A 23 -28.76 -13.90 8.08
C GLU A 23 -28.31 -13.67 6.62
N LEU A 24 -28.48 -12.44 6.11
CA LEU A 24 -28.02 -12.05 4.78
C LEU A 24 -26.50 -12.19 4.65
N ILE A 25 -25.73 -11.70 5.63
CA ILE A 25 -24.27 -11.81 5.66
C ILE A 25 -23.84 -13.28 5.78
N TYR A 26 -24.50 -14.08 6.62
CA TYR A 26 -24.24 -15.52 6.72
C TYR A 26 -24.45 -16.23 5.38
N ASN A 27 -25.57 -15.97 4.71
CA ASN A 27 -25.88 -16.54 3.40
C ASN A 27 -24.88 -16.07 2.33
N MET A 28 -24.45 -14.81 2.38
CA MET A 28 -23.38 -14.30 1.52
C MET A 28 -22.05 -15.02 1.77
N LEU A 29 -21.66 -15.25 3.03
CA LEU A 29 -20.42 -15.92 3.40
C LEU A 29 -20.41 -17.41 3.04
N LYS A 30 -21.59 -18.02 2.92
CA LYS A 30 -21.76 -19.41 2.45
C LYS A 30 -21.42 -19.56 0.96
N GLY A 31 -21.68 -18.51 0.17
CA GLY A 31 -21.42 -18.49 -1.28
C GLY A 31 -19.93 -18.56 -1.64
N LYS A 32 -19.56 -19.50 -2.52
CA LYS A 32 -18.16 -19.69 -2.95
C LYS A 32 -17.57 -18.48 -3.69
N ARG A 33 -18.40 -17.77 -4.47
CA ARG A 33 -18.05 -16.50 -5.14
C ARG A 33 -17.61 -15.43 -4.14
N ASN A 34 -18.45 -15.18 -3.14
CA ASN A 34 -18.20 -14.14 -2.14
C ASN A 34 -17.02 -14.53 -1.26
N TYR A 35 -16.87 -15.81 -0.94
CA TYR A 35 -15.71 -16.31 -0.20
C TYR A 35 -14.39 -15.96 -0.90
N LEU A 36 -14.28 -16.18 -2.21
CA LEU A 36 -13.08 -15.78 -2.96
C LEU A 36 -12.81 -14.29 -2.87
N TYR A 37 -13.85 -13.48 -3.01
CA TYR A 37 -13.72 -12.03 -2.85
C TYR A 37 -13.26 -11.64 -1.44
N PHE A 38 -13.79 -12.28 -0.39
CA PHE A 38 -13.35 -12.03 0.98
C PHE A 38 -11.91 -12.48 1.25
N VAL A 39 -11.48 -13.60 0.66
CA VAL A 39 -10.08 -14.06 0.73
C VAL A 39 -9.15 -13.01 0.12
N PHE A 40 -9.53 -12.50 -1.06
CA PHE A 40 -8.83 -11.39 -1.70
C PHE A 40 -8.82 -10.14 -0.81
N LEU A 41 -9.99 -9.65 -0.37
CA LEU A 41 -10.12 -8.44 0.44
C LEU A 41 -9.28 -8.53 1.71
N ARG A 42 -9.32 -9.65 2.41
CA ARG A 42 -8.52 -9.85 3.62
C ARG A 42 -7.02 -9.66 3.37
N SER A 43 -6.52 -10.15 2.23
CA SER A 43 -5.10 -10.02 1.88
C SER A 43 -4.67 -8.58 1.61
N VAL A 44 -5.60 -7.71 1.21
CA VAL A 44 -5.32 -6.30 0.91
C VAL A 44 -5.58 -5.44 2.15
N LEU A 45 -6.69 -5.69 2.85
CA LEU A 45 -7.11 -4.93 4.02
C LEU A 45 -6.16 -5.10 5.20
N ASN A 46 -5.47 -6.25 5.33
CA ASN A 46 -4.44 -6.41 6.36
C ASN A 46 -3.31 -5.37 6.20
N ASP A 47 -2.85 -5.13 4.97
CA ASP A 47 -1.78 -4.18 4.66
C ASP A 47 -2.28 -2.75 4.94
N VAL A 48 -3.49 -2.43 4.49
CA VAL A 48 -4.14 -1.13 4.73
C VAL A 48 -4.35 -0.86 6.22
N GLN A 49 -4.84 -1.85 6.99
CA GLN A 49 -5.03 -1.73 8.43
C GLN A 49 -3.72 -1.51 9.18
N THR A 50 -2.64 -2.16 8.73
CA THR A 50 -1.32 -1.97 9.31
C THR A 50 -0.86 -0.52 9.11
N ALA A 51 -1.03 0.02 7.91
CA ALA A 51 -0.72 1.42 7.63
C ALA A 51 -1.57 2.38 8.47
N ILE A 52 -2.89 2.17 8.54
CA ILE A 52 -3.81 3.02 9.34
C ILE A 52 -3.34 3.08 10.80
N LYS A 53 -3.01 1.94 11.41
CA LYS A 53 -2.52 1.90 12.80
C LYS A 53 -1.24 2.72 13.00
N SER A 54 -0.37 2.78 12.00
CA SER A 54 0.82 3.63 12.05
C SER A 54 0.43 5.11 12.15
N PHE A 55 -0.57 5.54 11.37
CA PHE A 55 -1.09 6.92 11.40
C PHE A 55 -1.87 7.25 12.69
N GLU A 56 -2.46 6.27 13.35
CA GLU A 56 -3.17 6.46 14.63
C GLU A 56 -2.24 6.59 15.85
N SER A 57 -0.93 6.37 15.68
CA SER A 57 0.00 6.38 16.81
C SER A 57 0.32 7.82 17.28
N GLU A 58 0.25 8.07 18.59
CA GLU A 58 0.38 9.42 19.18
C GLU A 58 1.72 10.14 18.86
N ASN A 59 2.80 9.38 18.64
CA ASN A 59 4.15 9.91 18.39
C ASN A 59 4.73 9.40 17.07
N SER A 60 3.92 9.32 16.01
CA SER A 60 4.41 8.82 14.73
C SER A 60 5.34 9.81 14.03
N ASN A 61 6.51 9.32 13.60
CA ASN A 61 7.47 10.11 12.83
C ASN A 61 6.93 10.32 11.39
N PRO A 62 6.80 11.57 10.91
CA PRO A 62 6.27 11.87 9.58
C PRO A 62 7.00 11.16 8.43
N LEU A 63 8.31 10.95 8.52
CA LEU A 63 9.10 10.24 7.51
C LEU A 63 8.79 8.74 7.50
N LYS A 64 8.56 8.15 8.69
CA LYS A 64 8.12 6.75 8.80
C LYS A 64 6.70 6.57 8.28
N LEU A 65 5.82 7.54 8.51
CA LEU A 65 4.46 7.53 7.96
C LEU A 65 4.50 7.63 6.43
N LEU A 66 5.31 8.53 5.88
CA LEU A 66 5.51 8.64 4.44
C LEU A 66 6.01 7.32 3.85
N ASN A 67 7.07 6.74 4.42
CA ASN A 67 7.59 5.45 3.96
C ASN A 67 6.54 4.32 4.03
N THR A 68 5.73 4.30 5.11
CA THR A 68 4.64 3.34 5.27
C THR A 68 3.60 3.48 4.16
N LEU A 69 3.20 4.71 3.83
CA LEU A 69 2.26 5.00 2.74
C LEU A 69 2.85 4.64 1.37
N THR A 70 4.10 5.01 1.11
CA THR A 70 4.84 4.67 -0.12
C THR A 70 4.90 3.16 -0.31
N THR A 71 5.32 2.41 0.72
CA THR A 71 5.40 0.93 0.66
C THR A 71 4.02 0.30 0.44
N LEU A 72 2.96 0.85 1.04
CA LEU A 72 1.59 0.37 0.79
C LEU A 72 1.17 0.61 -0.68
N ILE A 73 1.44 1.80 -1.22
CA ILE A 73 1.17 2.14 -2.62
C ILE A 73 1.93 1.20 -3.55
N GLU A 74 3.20 0.94 -3.28
CA GLU A 74 4.02 0.01 -4.06
C GLU A 74 3.48 -1.41 -4.02
N SER A 75 3.13 -1.92 -2.83
CA SER A 75 2.55 -3.26 -2.63
C SER A 75 1.24 -3.43 -3.42
N VAL A 76 0.34 -2.45 -3.35
CA VAL A 76 -0.93 -2.46 -4.09
C VAL A 76 -0.69 -2.38 -5.59
N SER A 77 0.24 -1.51 -6.03
CA SER A 77 0.60 -1.32 -7.43
C SER A 77 1.19 -2.60 -8.04
N GLN A 78 2.10 -3.26 -7.35
CA GLN A 78 2.75 -4.50 -7.83
C GLN A 78 1.77 -5.66 -8.03
N ARG A 79 0.62 -5.66 -7.34
CA ARG A 79 -0.42 -6.69 -7.53
C ARG A 79 -1.21 -6.52 -8.82
N ILE A 80 -1.36 -5.29 -9.31
CA ILE A 80 -2.17 -4.97 -10.50
C ILE A 80 -1.35 -4.70 -11.75
N LEU A 81 -0.11 -4.25 -11.60
CA LEU A 81 0.71 -3.81 -12.72
C LEU A 81 1.31 -4.98 -13.50
N MET A 82 1.49 -4.79 -14.80
CA MET A 82 2.35 -5.66 -15.60
C MET A 82 3.81 -5.50 -15.13
N PRO A 83 4.63 -6.57 -15.15
CA PRO A 83 6.08 -6.42 -14.99
C PRO A 83 6.59 -5.51 -16.12
N ARG A 84 6.97 -4.28 -15.75
CA ARG A 84 7.35 -3.18 -16.66
C ARG A 84 8.69 -2.58 -16.24
N PRO A 85 9.40 -1.87 -17.14
CA PRO A 85 10.79 -1.50 -16.92
C PRO A 85 10.98 -0.64 -15.66
N VAL A 86 12.16 -0.80 -15.06
CA VAL A 86 12.63 -0.37 -13.73
C VAL A 86 12.42 1.12 -13.39
N ASN A 87 12.09 1.97 -14.36
CA ASN A 87 12.19 3.43 -14.23
C ASN A 87 10.86 4.19 -14.07
N ARG A 88 9.73 3.51 -13.82
CA ARG A 88 8.48 4.23 -13.51
C ARG A 88 8.33 4.44 -12.01
N ASN A 89 8.09 5.68 -11.59
CA ASN A 89 7.72 5.95 -10.22
C ASN A 89 6.32 5.38 -9.94
N LEU A 90 6.21 4.43 -9.01
CA LEU A 90 4.94 3.77 -8.65
C LEU A 90 3.96 4.72 -7.94
N LEU A 91 4.43 5.91 -7.57
CA LEU A 91 3.63 6.99 -7.01
C LEU A 91 2.93 7.83 -8.09
N ASP A 92 3.32 7.70 -9.36
CA ASP A 92 2.66 8.39 -10.46
C ASP A 92 1.28 7.78 -10.79
N PRO A 93 0.35 8.57 -11.35
CA PRO A 93 -0.97 8.06 -11.75
C PRO A 93 -0.86 6.85 -12.68
N ILE A 94 -1.61 5.81 -12.36
CA ILE A 94 -1.68 4.58 -13.17
C ILE A 94 -2.78 4.73 -14.23
N THR A 95 -2.48 4.33 -15.46
CA THR A 95 -3.46 4.30 -16.56
C THR A 95 -3.91 2.87 -16.84
N ASP A 96 -5.10 2.70 -17.45
CA ASP A 96 -5.66 1.36 -17.74
C ASP A 96 -4.73 0.48 -18.59
N ARG A 97 -3.86 1.11 -19.37
CA ARG A 97 -2.86 0.42 -20.19
C ARG A 97 -1.77 -0.26 -19.36
N ASP A 98 -1.64 0.07 -18.07
CA ASP A 98 -0.60 -0.43 -17.17
C ASP A 98 -1.00 -1.70 -16.42
N ILE A 99 -2.28 -2.01 -16.46
CA ILE A 99 -2.90 -3.07 -15.69
C ILE A 99 -2.62 -4.40 -16.37
N ASN A 100 -2.17 -5.38 -15.58
CA ASN A 100 -2.08 -6.75 -16.01
C ASN A 100 -3.50 -7.29 -16.30
N PRO A 101 -3.78 -7.81 -17.51
CA PRO A 101 -5.09 -8.37 -17.83
C PRO A 101 -5.49 -9.56 -16.95
N ARG A 102 -4.51 -10.22 -16.30
CA ARG A 102 -4.75 -11.29 -15.33
C ARG A 102 -3.83 -11.13 -14.12
N PRO A 103 -4.15 -10.23 -13.19
CA PRO A 103 -3.33 -9.98 -12.03
C PRO A 103 -3.35 -11.17 -11.07
N TYR A 104 -2.24 -11.37 -10.37
CA TYR A 104 -2.14 -12.37 -9.32
C TYR A 104 -2.77 -11.81 -8.04
N LEU A 105 -3.87 -12.43 -7.60
CA LEU A 105 -4.67 -11.93 -6.47
C LEU A 105 -4.33 -12.63 -5.14
N GLY A 106 -3.18 -13.34 -5.09
CA GLY A 106 -2.67 -14.03 -3.92
C GLY A 106 -2.90 -15.54 -3.93
N TYR A 107 -2.02 -16.27 -3.23
CA TYR A 107 -1.98 -17.73 -3.26
C TYR A 107 -3.30 -18.38 -2.82
N MET A 108 -3.91 -17.85 -1.75
CA MET A 108 -5.19 -18.36 -1.24
C MET A 108 -6.34 -18.12 -2.21
N PHE A 109 -6.30 -17.04 -3.00
CA PHE A 109 -7.29 -16.79 -4.05
C PHE A 109 -7.11 -17.77 -5.19
N GLU A 110 -5.87 -17.94 -5.67
CA GLU A 110 -5.58 -18.85 -6.79
C GLU A 110 -5.87 -20.32 -6.47
N THR A 111 -5.69 -20.74 -5.22
CA THR A 111 -6.01 -22.11 -4.78
C THR A 111 -7.49 -22.29 -4.48
N ALA A 112 -8.20 -21.28 -3.99
CA ALA A 112 -9.63 -21.37 -3.72
C ALA A 112 -10.51 -21.31 -4.98
N GLN A 113 -9.93 -20.96 -6.13
CA GLN A 113 -10.66 -20.78 -7.39
C GLN A 113 -11.11 -22.10 -8.04
N HIS A 114 -10.56 -23.24 -7.63
CA HIS A 114 -10.88 -24.55 -8.21
C HIS A 114 -12.40 -24.84 -8.14
N ASN A 115 -12.99 -25.35 -9.23
CA ASN A 115 -14.42 -25.67 -9.37
C ASN A 115 -15.34 -24.43 -9.36
N LEU A 116 -14.97 -23.36 -10.04
CA LEU A 116 -15.86 -22.26 -10.41
C LEU A 116 -15.86 -22.09 -11.91
N ASP A 117 -17.01 -21.68 -12.43
CA ASP A 117 -17.14 -21.36 -13.84
C ASP A 117 -16.27 -20.16 -14.22
N SER A 118 -15.75 -20.21 -15.45
CA SER A 118 -14.80 -19.24 -16.00
C SER A 118 -15.39 -17.84 -16.12
N GLU A 119 -16.69 -17.71 -16.43
CA GLU A 119 -17.37 -16.41 -16.53
C GLU A 119 -17.48 -15.75 -15.15
N ILE A 120 -17.90 -16.53 -14.14
CA ILE A 120 -18.02 -16.06 -12.75
C ILE A 120 -16.64 -15.66 -12.21
N LEU A 121 -15.61 -16.46 -12.49
CA LEU A 121 -14.23 -16.19 -12.10
C LEU A 121 -13.74 -14.86 -12.68
N ASN A 122 -13.98 -14.63 -13.98
CA ASN A 122 -13.59 -13.40 -14.65
C ASN A 122 -14.33 -12.18 -14.07
N ALA A 123 -15.62 -12.31 -13.77
CA ALA A 123 -16.39 -11.25 -13.11
C ALA A 123 -15.81 -10.90 -11.72
N ILE A 124 -15.45 -11.90 -10.91
CA ILE A 124 -14.80 -11.66 -9.60
C ILE A 124 -13.46 -10.97 -9.80
N ARG A 125 -12.63 -11.44 -10.73
CA ARG A 125 -11.31 -10.85 -11.00
C ARG A 125 -11.42 -9.39 -11.43
N GLN A 126 -12.35 -9.07 -12.33
CA GLN A 126 -12.62 -7.70 -12.74
C GLN A 126 -13.03 -6.82 -11.55
N HIS A 127 -13.86 -7.35 -10.65
CA HIS A 127 -14.25 -6.64 -9.44
C HIS A 127 -13.06 -6.40 -8.50
N CYS A 128 -12.20 -7.41 -8.28
CA CYS A 128 -10.98 -7.27 -7.49
C CYS A 128 -10.02 -6.24 -8.10
N SER A 129 -9.81 -6.26 -9.41
CA SER A 129 -8.97 -5.29 -10.12
C SER A 129 -9.53 -3.88 -9.98
N THR A 130 -10.83 -3.69 -10.16
CA THR A 130 -11.50 -2.39 -9.99
C THR A 130 -11.31 -1.85 -8.58
N PHE A 131 -11.46 -2.72 -7.57
CA PHE A 131 -11.21 -2.35 -6.17
C PHE A 131 -9.76 -1.91 -5.95
N LEU A 132 -8.77 -2.65 -6.46
CA LEU A 132 -7.35 -2.28 -6.31
C LEU A 132 -7.02 -0.96 -7.00
N LEU A 133 -7.59 -0.70 -8.18
CA LEU A 133 -7.39 0.57 -8.89
C LEU A 133 -7.96 1.75 -8.12
N GLN A 134 -9.18 1.60 -7.61
CA GLN A 134 -9.82 2.64 -6.82
C GLN A 134 -9.06 2.88 -5.51
N LEU A 135 -8.67 1.81 -4.81
CA LEU A 135 -7.85 1.90 -3.60
C LEU A 135 -6.54 2.61 -3.88
N LEU A 136 -5.84 2.25 -4.95
CA LEU A 136 -4.59 2.87 -5.32
C LEU A 136 -4.76 4.38 -5.57
N LYS A 137 -5.78 4.77 -6.33
CA LYS A 137 -6.09 6.18 -6.59
C LYS A 137 -6.33 6.95 -5.29
N GLU A 138 -7.08 6.37 -4.36
CA GLU A 138 -7.33 6.97 -3.05
C GLU A 138 -6.07 7.05 -2.18
N LEU A 139 -5.16 6.08 -2.28
CA LEU A 139 -3.88 6.12 -1.57
C LEU A 139 -2.95 7.19 -2.17
N GLN A 140 -2.86 7.29 -3.50
CA GLN A 140 -2.09 8.32 -4.20
C GLN A 140 -2.59 9.73 -3.88
N GLN A 141 -3.91 9.93 -3.78
CA GLN A 141 -4.51 11.21 -3.36
C GLN A 141 -4.18 11.62 -1.92
N ARG A 142 -3.75 10.70 -1.07
CA ARG A 142 -3.34 10.98 0.31
C ARG A 142 -1.86 11.35 0.43
N LEU A 143 -1.09 11.24 -0.66
CA LEU A 143 0.27 11.76 -0.68
C LEU A 143 0.20 13.30 -0.62
N PRO A 144 0.98 13.94 0.27
CA PRO A 144 1.05 15.39 0.30
C PRO A 144 1.77 15.91 -0.94
N ASP A 145 1.41 17.09 -1.45
CA ASP A 145 2.02 17.67 -2.67
C ASP A 145 3.54 17.81 -2.57
N ASN A 146 4.05 17.98 -1.34
CA ASN A 146 5.46 18.14 -1.03
C ASN A 146 6.16 16.83 -0.59
N TYR A 147 5.61 15.66 -0.94
CA TYR A 147 6.18 14.38 -0.49
C TYR A 147 7.62 14.16 -0.98
N LYS A 148 7.99 14.66 -2.17
CA LYS A 148 9.36 14.58 -2.70
C LYS A 148 10.35 15.39 -1.86
N GLN A 149 9.93 16.56 -1.40
CA GLN A 149 10.71 17.38 -0.50
C GLN A 149 10.82 16.68 0.87
N LEU A 150 9.74 16.10 1.37
CA LEU A 150 9.75 15.36 2.63
C LEU A 150 10.65 14.11 2.56
N GLU A 151 10.67 13.42 1.42
CA GLU A 151 11.59 12.32 1.12
C GLU A 151 13.05 12.81 1.10
N SER A 152 13.32 13.97 0.49
CA SER A 152 14.66 14.58 0.55
C SER A 152 15.08 14.96 1.98
N MET A 153 14.13 15.33 2.85
CA MET A 153 14.40 15.59 4.27
C MET A 153 14.69 14.32 5.07
N ALA A 154 14.24 13.14 4.62
CA ALA A 154 14.64 11.86 5.23
C ALA A 154 16.16 11.65 5.18
N LEU A 155 16.81 12.26 4.19
CA LEU A 155 18.25 12.18 3.95
C LEU A 155 19.04 12.99 4.98
N LEU A 156 18.39 13.89 5.71
CA LEU A 156 18.94 14.61 6.86
C LEU A 156 18.68 13.89 8.20
N SER A 157 18.16 12.66 8.18
CA SER A 157 17.91 11.91 9.42
C SER A 157 19.23 11.66 10.18
N PRO A 158 19.18 11.55 11.52
CA PRO A 158 20.37 11.27 12.32
C PRO A 158 21.09 9.99 11.87
N GLU A 159 20.33 8.99 11.44
CA GLU A 159 20.84 7.70 10.96
C GLU A 159 21.68 7.85 9.69
N GLU A 160 21.27 8.71 8.75
CA GLU A 160 22.02 9.01 7.53
C GLU A 160 23.20 9.96 7.79
N ALA A 161 23.04 10.95 8.66
CA ALA A 161 24.09 11.92 8.99
C ALA A 161 25.30 11.28 9.70
N ILE A 162 25.10 10.16 10.41
CA ILE A 162 26.13 9.45 11.18
C ILE A 162 26.83 8.35 10.33
N LYS A 163 26.37 8.07 9.10
CA LYS A 163 27.01 7.04 8.28
C LYS A 163 28.47 7.39 7.95
N GLN A 164 29.36 6.39 8.08
CA GLN A 164 30.78 6.51 7.74
C GLN A 164 31.01 6.84 6.25
N ILE A 165 30.14 6.35 5.37
CA ILE A 165 30.16 6.67 3.94
C ILE A 165 29.08 7.72 3.72
N LYS A 166 29.51 8.98 3.61
CA LYS A 166 28.62 10.09 3.31
C LYS A 166 28.42 10.18 1.81
N SER A 167 27.19 10.01 1.39
CA SER A 167 26.78 10.30 0.02
C SER A 167 26.68 11.82 -0.19
N ASN A 168 26.92 12.28 -1.42
CA ASN A 168 26.79 13.70 -1.81
C ASN A 168 25.34 14.21 -1.83
N ILE A 169 24.43 13.49 -1.17
CA ILE A 169 22.99 13.72 -1.15
C ILE A 169 22.62 15.08 -0.51
N ILE A 170 23.51 15.63 0.34
CA ILE A 170 23.34 16.96 0.93
C ILE A 170 23.21 18.08 -0.14
N ILE A 171 23.76 17.86 -1.34
CA ILE A 171 23.70 18.79 -2.47
C ILE A 171 22.26 18.90 -2.97
N GLU A 172 21.59 17.76 -3.19
CA GLU A 172 20.21 17.72 -3.70
C GLU A 172 19.25 18.46 -2.77
N VAL A 173 19.44 18.31 -1.45
CA VAL A 173 18.65 19.03 -0.45
C VAL A 173 18.94 20.53 -0.46
N ALA A 174 20.22 20.92 -0.56
CA ALA A 174 20.62 22.33 -0.59
C ALA A 174 20.12 23.04 -1.87
N GLU A 175 20.11 22.35 -3.01
CA GLU A 175 19.52 22.84 -4.27
C GLU A 175 18.00 23.04 -4.15
N ILE A 176 17.28 22.08 -3.55
CA ILE A 176 15.83 22.19 -3.30
C ILE A 176 15.50 23.39 -2.38
N LEU A 177 16.37 23.70 -1.42
CA LEU A 177 16.23 24.83 -0.51
C LEU A 177 16.63 26.18 -1.14
N GLY A 178 17.07 26.19 -2.40
CA GLY A 178 17.44 27.41 -3.11
C GLY A 178 18.75 28.05 -2.65
N VAL A 179 19.66 27.24 -2.09
CA VAL A 179 20.96 27.71 -1.60
C VAL A 179 21.89 28.02 -2.77
N THR A 180 22.65 29.11 -2.68
CA THR A 180 23.61 29.49 -3.73
C THR A 180 24.76 28.48 -3.83
N PRO A 181 25.31 28.19 -5.03
CA PRO A 181 26.38 27.21 -5.23
C PRO A 181 27.60 27.39 -4.31
N GLU A 182 27.98 28.65 -4.02
CA GLU A 182 29.09 28.98 -3.12
C GLU A 182 28.88 28.51 -1.68
N ILE A 183 27.63 28.47 -1.23
CA ILE A 183 27.27 28.00 0.11
C ILE A 183 27.14 26.47 0.08
N ILE A 184 26.68 25.89 -1.03
CA ILE A 184 26.63 24.42 -1.22
C ILE A 184 28.04 23.82 -1.08
N ASP A 185 29.06 24.43 -1.70
CA ASP A 185 30.45 23.98 -1.56
C ASP A 185 30.92 23.98 -0.09
N LYS A 186 30.56 25.02 0.67
CA LYS A 186 30.87 25.07 2.11
C LYS A 186 30.13 24.01 2.90
N ILE A 187 28.85 23.78 2.59
CA ILE A 187 28.03 22.74 3.22
C ILE A 187 28.61 21.36 2.92
N MET A 188 29.04 21.08 1.69
CA MET A 188 29.68 19.82 1.32
C MET A 188 30.96 19.54 2.11
N GLN A 189 31.81 20.56 2.27
CA GLN A 189 33.03 20.45 3.06
C GLN A 189 32.70 20.15 4.52
N GLN A 190 31.76 20.88 5.11
CA GLN A 190 31.30 20.65 6.50
C GLN A 190 30.64 19.27 6.67
N TRP A 191 29.86 18.84 5.68
CA TRP A 191 29.20 17.55 5.68
C TRP A 191 30.21 16.41 5.73
N HIS A 192 31.28 16.45 4.93
CA HIS A 192 32.33 15.42 4.97
C HIS A 192 33.11 15.43 6.29
N ILE A 193 33.30 16.61 6.90
CA ILE A 193 34.06 16.78 8.15
C ILE A 193 33.30 16.28 9.39
N LEU A 194 31.97 16.12 9.35
CA LEU A 194 31.15 15.62 10.47
C LEU A 194 31.52 14.18 10.93
N HIS A 195 32.71 13.98 11.49
CA HIS A 195 33.11 12.74 12.13
C HIS A 195 32.50 12.71 13.53
N ILE A 196 31.60 11.75 13.76
CA ILE A 196 31.26 11.25 15.10
C ILE A 196 31.64 9.78 15.13
#